data_AF-A0A3N8L072-F1
#
_entry.id   AF-A0A3N8L072-F1
#
_cell.length_a   1.000
_cell.length_b   1.000
_cell.length_c   1.000
_cell.angle_alpha   90.00
_cell.angle_beta   90.00
_cell.angle_gamma   90.00
#
_symmetry.space_group_name_H-M   'P 1'
#
loop_
_entity.id
_entity.type
_entity.pdbx_description
1 polymer ?
#
loop_
_entity_poly.entity_id
_entity_poly.type
_entity_poly.pdbx_seq_one_letter_code
_entity_poly.pdbx_strand_id
1 'polypeptide(L)'
;MTLDEMRQVIREELESLRATGARRQELSLHACKRLFFDLGIRPSAANVRDLTQTGSASDIPKDIDHFWERIRSASKVRLEGATIPKAVEEKAGALLGALYEEALKAARDSLDADREQVRANVAQAEQQLRDATVRQETLEAALARSETRNEQLQARVTELEVQLASQTTHGSANEATLLTTVGRLEQEVVTAKSRIDAEQTQNAALRDRIDVLQAELQQRTEHYAQQIKDAVAEAERRVKPMLVELDSLRSMASTYQSGLRDVQRKEFDFLQQLSAAKARADRLDEQLRSQGDELETATRERNALRANQRMNPEIATLIRRLAETGKLDADAFSVIGTTLDHETPVPNQCPHCDGEPELSHDEAGFEVSCPECEHASGSWPSRFEAVTRFATTDRH
;
A
#
# COMPACT_ATOMS: atom_id res chain seq x y z
N MET A 1 131.20 3.09 -34.99
CA MET A 1 131.20 1.67 -34.59
C MET A 1 131.08 1.59 -33.10
N THR A 2 130.21 0.75 -32.57
CA THR A 2 130.14 0.48 -31.13
C THR A 2 131.39 -0.28 -30.66
N LEU A 3 131.73 -0.20 -29.36
CA LEU A 3 132.87 -0.94 -28.79
C LEU A 3 132.78 -2.45 -29.07
N ASP A 4 131.56 -2.99 -29.11
CA ASP A 4 131.30 -4.40 -29.39
C ASP A 4 131.47 -4.75 -30.88
N GLU A 5 131.10 -3.86 -31.81
CA GLU A 5 131.40 -4.02 -33.24
C GLU A 5 132.92 -4.07 -33.48
N MET A 6 133.69 -3.19 -32.83
CA MET A 6 135.15 -3.20 -32.98
C MET A 6 135.79 -4.46 -32.40
N ARG A 7 135.28 -4.97 -31.27
CA ARG A 7 135.72 -6.27 -30.72
C ARG A 7 135.41 -7.43 -31.67
N GLN A 8 134.27 -7.39 -32.35
CA GLN A 8 133.89 -8.41 -33.31
C GLN A 8 134.82 -8.40 -34.53
N VAL A 9 135.15 -7.23 -35.07
CA VAL A 9 136.15 -7.08 -36.15
C VAL A 9 137.51 -7.64 -35.73
N ILE A 10 137.96 -7.35 -34.50
CA ILE A 10 139.23 -7.90 -33.98
C ILE A 10 139.18 -9.43 -33.86
N ARG A 11 138.04 -10.02 -33.48
CA ARG A 11 137.89 -11.48 -33.44
C ARG A 11 137.98 -12.10 -34.84
N GLU A 12 137.29 -11.50 -35.82
CA GLU A 12 137.34 -11.95 -37.22
C GLU A 12 138.75 -11.84 -37.81
N GLU A 13 139.48 -10.76 -37.52
CA GLU A 13 140.89 -10.60 -37.86
C GLU A 13 141.74 -11.72 -37.24
N LEU A 14 141.56 -12.01 -35.94
CA LEU A 14 142.29 -13.06 -35.25
C LEU A 14 141.92 -14.46 -35.77
N GLU A 15 140.68 -14.70 -36.18
CA GLU A 15 140.25 -15.93 -36.83
C GLU A 15 140.88 -16.10 -38.21
N SER A 16 140.97 -15.03 -39.01
CA SER A 16 141.65 -15.06 -40.30
C SER A 16 143.14 -15.35 -40.14
N LEU A 17 143.80 -14.72 -39.16
CA LEU A 17 145.21 -14.97 -38.83
C LEU A 17 145.42 -16.42 -38.37
N ARG A 18 144.48 -16.96 -37.59
CA ARG A 18 144.51 -18.36 -37.17
C ARG A 18 144.37 -19.30 -38.36
N ALA A 19 143.48 -19.00 -39.31
CA ALA A 19 143.30 -19.78 -40.54
C ALA A 19 144.55 -19.76 -41.45
N THR A 20 145.30 -18.66 -41.46
CA THR A 20 146.60 -18.56 -42.16
C THR A 20 147.78 -19.22 -41.44
N GLY A 21 147.56 -19.84 -40.27
CA GLY A 21 148.58 -20.58 -39.52
C GLY A 21 149.43 -19.73 -38.55
N ALA A 22 148.96 -18.55 -38.15
CA ALA A 22 149.68 -17.69 -37.19
C ALA A 22 149.92 -18.40 -35.85
N ARG A 23 151.09 -18.15 -35.24
CA ARG A 23 151.44 -18.75 -33.95
C ARG A 23 150.64 -18.10 -32.83
N ARG A 24 150.43 -18.84 -31.75
CA ARG A 24 149.67 -18.38 -30.56
C ARG A 24 150.21 -17.07 -29.96
N GLN A 25 151.53 -16.85 -29.96
CA GLN A 25 152.15 -15.60 -29.51
C GLN A 25 151.85 -14.41 -30.44
N GLU A 26 151.71 -14.65 -31.74
CA GLU A 26 151.40 -13.60 -32.72
C GLU A 26 149.95 -13.14 -32.56
N LEU A 27 149.04 -14.07 -32.27
CA LEU A 27 147.64 -13.77 -31.97
C LEU A 27 147.50 -12.92 -30.68
N SER A 28 148.20 -13.27 -29.60
CA SER A 28 148.16 -12.50 -28.34
C SER A 28 148.78 -11.11 -28.50
N LEU A 29 149.90 -10.98 -29.22
CA LEU A 29 150.51 -9.68 -29.51
C LEU A 29 149.64 -8.82 -30.44
N HIS A 30 148.97 -9.43 -31.42
CA HIS A 30 148.02 -8.73 -32.29
C HIS A 30 146.82 -8.21 -31.50
N ALA A 31 146.23 -9.03 -30.64
CA ALA A 31 145.15 -8.62 -29.74
C ALA A 31 145.57 -7.49 -28.80
N CYS A 32 146.78 -7.56 -28.22
CA CYS A 32 147.32 -6.49 -27.37
C CYS A 32 147.46 -5.16 -28.12
N LYS A 33 147.94 -5.20 -29.38
CA LYS A 33 148.05 -4.01 -30.22
C LYS A 33 146.69 -3.40 -30.51
N ARG A 34 145.71 -4.20 -30.93
CA ARG A 34 144.37 -3.69 -31.29
C ARG A 34 143.63 -3.14 -30.06
N LEU A 35 143.69 -3.85 -28.93
CA LEU A 35 143.13 -3.37 -27.64
C LEU A 35 143.73 -2.03 -27.23
N PHE A 36 145.05 -1.89 -27.32
CA PHE A 36 145.73 -0.68 -26.84
C PHE A 36 145.60 0.49 -27.81
N PHE A 37 145.88 0.30 -29.10
CA PHE A 37 145.93 1.40 -30.06
C PHE A 37 144.56 1.80 -30.63
N ASP A 38 143.65 0.85 -30.82
CA ASP A 38 142.36 1.15 -31.43
C ASP A 38 141.27 1.40 -30.40
N LEU A 39 141.29 0.64 -29.29
CA LEU A 39 140.24 0.72 -28.25
C LEU A 39 140.65 1.56 -27.04
N GLY A 40 141.93 1.92 -26.90
CA GLY A 40 142.45 2.61 -25.71
C GLY A 40 142.35 1.79 -24.42
N ILE A 41 142.09 0.48 -24.53
CA ILE A 41 141.93 -0.42 -23.38
C ILE A 41 143.29 -1.03 -23.08
N ARG A 42 143.72 -0.95 -21.81
CA ARG A 42 144.94 -1.62 -21.34
C ARG A 42 144.80 -3.14 -21.52
N PRO A 43 145.68 -3.82 -22.28
CA PRO A 43 145.62 -5.28 -22.43
C PRO A 43 145.77 -5.97 -21.08
N SER A 44 144.82 -6.85 -20.76
CA SER A 44 144.81 -7.70 -19.57
C SER A 44 144.68 -9.16 -20.00
N ALA A 45 145.09 -10.09 -19.12
CA ALA A 45 144.99 -11.51 -19.43
C ALA A 45 143.56 -11.96 -19.75
N ALA A 46 142.55 -11.34 -19.12
CA ALA A 46 141.13 -11.61 -19.36
C ALA A 46 140.72 -11.17 -20.77
N ASN A 47 140.99 -9.92 -21.15
CA ASN A 47 140.52 -9.36 -22.42
C ASN A 47 141.28 -9.95 -23.62
N VAL A 48 142.58 -10.25 -23.46
CA VAL A 48 143.37 -10.90 -24.51
C VAL A 48 142.90 -12.34 -24.71
N ARG A 49 142.61 -13.08 -23.63
CA ARG A 49 142.06 -14.44 -23.72
C ARG A 49 140.68 -14.46 -24.38
N ASP A 50 139.82 -13.50 -24.05
CA ASP A 50 138.48 -13.38 -24.63
C ASP A 50 138.53 -13.22 -26.16
N LEU A 51 139.48 -12.43 -26.66
CA LEU A 51 139.67 -12.20 -28.09
C LEU A 51 140.40 -13.36 -28.80
N THR A 52 141.45 -13.92 -28.20
CA THR A 52 142.26 -14.95 -28.87
C THR A 52 141.71 -16.37 -28.71
N GLN A 53 140.83 -16.62 -27.75
CA GLN A 53 140.25 -17.92 -27.36
C GLN A 53 141.30 -19.06 -27.23
N THR A 54 142.57 -18.72 -27.13
CA THR A 54 143.72 -19.64 -27.18
C THR A 54 144.84 -19.12 -26.30
N GLY A 55 145.40 -20.00 -25.45
CA GLY A 55 146.53 -19.70 -24.57
C GLY A 55 146.39 -20.20 -23.13
N SER A 56 147.49 -20.73 -22.59
CA SER A 56 147.60 -21.10 -21.18
C SER A 56 147.53 -19.87 -20.27
N ALA A 57 147.10 -20.06 -19.03
CA ALA A 57 147.04 -19.00 -18.02
C ALA A 57 148.42 -18.36 -17.74
N SER A 58 149.52 -19.08 -18.00
CA SER A 58 150.90 -18.63 -17.80
C SER A 58 151.49 -17.83 -18.96
N ASP A 59 150.98 -18.00 -20.17
CA ASP A 59 151.68 -17.54 -21.37
C ASP A 59 151.11 -16.21 -21.89
N ILE A 60 149.85 -15.90 -21.59
CA ILE A 60 149.22 -14.62 -21.97
C ILE A 60 149.86 -13.44 -21.22
N PRO A 61 150.12 -13.51 -19.90
CA PRO A 61 150.83 -12.45 -19.18
C PRO A 61 152.23 -12.18 -19.76
N LYS A 62 153.00 -13.23 -20.11
CA LYS A 62 154.34 -13.09 -20.70
C LYS A 62 154.32 -12.34 -22.03
N ASP A 63 153.31 -12.59 -22.88
CA ASP A 63 153.17 -11.88 -24.15
C ASP A 63 152.73 -10.41 -23.94
N ILE A 64 151.88 -10.14 -22.94
CA ILE A 64 151.49 -8.78 -22.54
C ILE A 64 152.73 -8.03 -22.02
N ASP A 65 153.55 -8.66 -21.20
CA ASP A 65 154.78 -8.09 -20.68
C ASP A 65 155.77 -7.80 -21.81
N HIS A 66 155.93 -8.75 -22.75
CA HIS A 66 156.76 -8.57 -23.94
C HIS A 66 156.24 -7.43 -24.84
N PHE A 67 154.92 -7.30 -25.00
CA PHE A 67 154.29 -6.17 -25.68
C PHE A 67 154.62 -4.84 -24.99
N TRP A 68 154.47 -4.75 -23.67
CA TRP A 68 154.78 -3.55 -22.90
C TRP A 68 156.27 -3.23 -22.87
N GLU A 69 157.14 -4.23 -22.89
CA GLU A 69 158.59 -4.05 -22.99
C GLU A 69 158.98 -3.53 -24.38
N ARG A 70 158.33 -4.02 -25.44
CA ARG A 70 158.48 -3.45 -26.80
C ARG A 70 157.97 -2.02 -26.89
N ILE A 71 156.83 -1.69 -26.28
CA ILE A 71 156.34 -0.30 -26.24
C ILE A 71 157.29 0.59 -25.45
N ARG A 72 157.67 0.18 -24.23
CA ARG A 72 158.58 0.96 -23.37
C ARG A 72 159.96 1.14 -23.98
N SER A 73 160.47 0.14 -24.72
CA SER A 73 161.74 0.27 -25.42
C SER A 73 161.63 1.19 -26.64
N ALA A 74 160.50 1.18 -27.35
CA ALA A 74 160.23 2.09 -28.46
C ALA A 74 159.90 3.53 -28.03
N SER A 75 159.28 3.72 -26.85
CA SER A 75 158.85 5.03 -26.32
C SER A 75 159.85 5.65 -25.33
N LYS A 76 160.99 4.99 -25.09
CA LYS A 76 162.04 5.52 -24.22
C LYS A 76 162.69 6.73 -24.90
N VAL A 77 162.32 7.93 -24.46
CA VAL A 77 163.26 9.05 -24.44
C VAL A 77 164.28 8.73 -23.35
N ARG A 78 165.44 8.21 -23.75
CA ARG A 78 166.56 7.96 -22.83
C ARG A 78 167.10 9.30 -22.33
N LEU A 79 166.66 9.74 -21.16
CA LEU A 79 167.45 10.65 -20.33
C LEU A 79 168.41 9.77 -19.51
N GLU A 80 169.44 9.23 -20.17
CA GLU A 80 170.52 8.54 -19.48
C GLU A 80 171.38 9.57 -18.73
N GLY A 81 171.44 9.45 -17.40
CA GLY A 81 172.58 9.94 -16.62
C GLY A 81 172.66 11.43 -16.28
N ALA A 82 171.55 12.17 -16.22
CA ALA A 82 171.56 13.52 -15.64
C ALA A 82 170.78 13.53 -14.32
N THR A 83 171.50 13.61 -13.20
CA THR A 83 170.93 14.19 -11.98
C THR A 83 170.30 15.52 -12.38
N ILE A 84 168.98 15.64 -12.21
CA ILE A 84 168.28 16.89 -12.51
C ILE A 84 168.95 17.97 -11.64
N PRO A 85 169.45 19.07 -12.23
CA PRO A 85 170.05 20.13 -11.44
C PRO A 85 169.02 20.63 -10.41
N LYS A 86 169.42 20.78 -9.14
CA LYS A 86 168.51 21.18 -8.05
C LYS A 86 167.64 22.40 -8.38
N ALA A 87 168.19 23.37 -9.11
CA ALA A 87 167.46 24.56 -9.55
C ALA A 87 166.29 24.27 -10.52
N VAL A 88 166.36 23.19 -11.30
CA VAL A 88 165.27 22.73 -12.18
C VAL A 88 164.25 21.93 -11.38
N GLU A 89 164.70 21.09 -10.45
CA GLU A 89 163.84 20.32 -9.55
C GLU A 89 162.99 21.23 -8.65
N GLU A 90 163.58 22.25 -8.04
CA GLU A 90 162.86 23.24 -7.21
C GLU A 90 161.83 24.03 -8.02
N LYS A 91 162.18 24.46 -9.24
CA LYS A 91 161.24 25.16 -10.15
C LYS A 91 160.10 24.25 -10.61
N ALA A 92 160.39 22.99 -10.91
CA ALA A 92 159.37 22.01 -11.26
C ALA A 92 158.45 21.70 -10.07
N GLY A 93 159.01 21.54 -8.86
CA GLY A 93 158.25 21.35 -7.64
C GLY A 93 157.34 22.55 -7.30
N ALA A 94 157.85 23.78 -7.47
CA ALA A 94 157.07 25.00 -7.27
C ALA A 94 155.91 25.12 -8.29
N LEU A 95 156.16 24.79 -9.57
CA LEU A 95 155.13 24.81 -10.60
C LEU A 95 154.08 23.72 -10.38
N LEU A 96 154.50 22.51 -9.98
CA LEU A 96 153.58 21.42 -9.60
C LEU A 96 152.76 21.78 -8.36
N GLY A 97 153.34 22.44 -7.37
CA GLY A 97 152.63 22.95 -6.20
C GLY A 97 151.57 23.98 -6.56
N ALA A 98 151.91 24.97 -7.39
CA ALA A 98 150.96 25.98 -7.87
C ALA A 98 149.83 25.36 -8.70
N LEU A 99 150.13 24.40 -9.59
CA LEU A 99 149.11 23.66 -10.34
C LEU A 99 148.20 22.84 -9.42
N TYR A 100 148.74 22.24 -8.37
CA TYR A 100 147.96 21.49 -7.40
C TYR A 100 147.03 22.40 -6.58
N GLU A 101 147.51 23.57 -6.15
CA GLU A 101 146.69 24.57 -5.47
C GLU A 101 145.56 25.10 -6.36
N GLU A 102 145.84 25.41 -7.62
CA GLU A 102 144.82 25.87 -8.57
C GLU A 102 143.80 24.77 -8.87
N ALA A 103 144.25 23.51 -9.02
CA ALA A 103 143.37 22.36 -9.19
C ALA A 103 142.48 22.13 -7.95
N LEU A 104 143.03 22.26 -6.74
CA LEU A 104 142.27 22.16 -5.49
C LEU A 104 141.24 23.28 -5.37
N LYS A 105 141.60 24.50 -5.75
CA LYS A 105 140.68 25.65 -5.77
C LYS A 105 139.54 25.42 -6.75
N ALA A 106 139.84 25.05 -8.00
CA ALA A 106 138.83 24.72 -9.00
C ALA A 106 137.92 23.56 -8.57
N ALA A 107 138.46 22.53 -7.91
CA ALA A 107 137.67 21.42 -7.38
C ALA A 107 136.73 21.85 -6.24
N ARG A 108 137.17 22.77 -5.37
CA ARG A 108 136.33 23.34 -4.29
C ARG A 108 135.22 24.22 -4.88
N ASP A 109 135.54 25.09 -5.82
CA ASP A 109 134.58 25.97 -6.47
C ASP A 109 133.52 25.14 -7.23
N SER A 110 133.93 24.09 -7.94
CA SER A 110 133.01 23.14 -8.58
C SER A 110 132.11 22.42 -7.58
N LEU A 111 132.68 21.95 -6.46
CA LEU A 111 131.91 21.25 -5.43
C LEU A 111 130.88 22.19 -4.76
N ASP A 112 131.23 23.44 -4.51
CA ASP A 112 130.32 24.41 -3.93
C ASP A 112 129.21 24.83 -4.92
N ALA A 113 129.54 24.93 -6.22
CA ALA A 113 128.54 25.10 -7.28
C ALA A 113 127.57 23.90 -7.37
N ASP A 114 128.09 22.68 -7.33
CA ASP A 114 127.29 21.45 -7.34
C ASP A 114 126.38 21.37 -6.09
N ARG A 115 126.89 21.74 -4.91
CA ARG A 115 126.11 21.79 -3.67
C ARG A 115 124.97 22.80 -3.76
N GLU A 116 125.22 23.97 -4.31
CA GLU A 116 124.19 25.00 -4.47
C GLU A 116 123.13 24.56 -5.49
N GLN A 117 123.54 23.95 -6.60
CA GLN A 117 122.61 23.40 -7.59
C GLN A 117 121.75 22.28 -6.98
N VAL A 118 122.33 21.38 -6.18
CA VAL A 118 121.58 20.32 -5.50
C VAL A 118 120.59 20.92 -4.50
N ARG A 119 120.99 21.94 -3.71
CA ARG A 119 120.08 22.64 -2.79
C ARG A 119 118.93 23.31 -3.52
N ALA A 120 119.20 23.98 -4.64
CA ALA A 120 118.19 24.60 -5.48
C ALA A 120 117.20 23.56 -6.05
N ASN A 121 117.71 22.44 -6.55
CA ASN A 121 116.89 21.34 -7.06
C ASN A 121 116.01 20.71 -5.97
N VAL A 122 116.56 20.51 -4.76
CA VAL A 122 115.79 19.98 -3.62
C VAL A 122 114.69 20.96 -3.21
N ALA A 123 115.01 22.25 -3.08
CA ALA A 123 114.02 23.27 -2.75
C ALA A 123 112.89 23.35 -3.80
N GLN A 124 113.24 23.25 -5.09
CA GLN A 124 112.26 23.22 -6.18
C GLN A 124 111.40 21.95 -6.13
N ALA A 125 111.99 20.78 -5.90
CA ALA A 125 111.25 19.52 -5.79
C ALA A 125 110.30 19.52 -4.58
N GLU A 126 110.74 20.04 -3.43
CA GLU A 126 109.88 20.21 -2.27
C GLU A 126 108.72 21.17 -2.52
N GLN A 127 108.96 22.27 -3.25
CA GLN A 127 107.89 23.19 -3.62
C GLN A 127 106.88 22.53 -4.55
N GLN A 128 107.34 21.79 -5.57
CA GLN A 128 106.47 21.04 -6.46
C GLN A 128 105.66 19.97 -5.72
N LEU A 129 106.28 19.28 -4.74
CA LEU A 129 105.59 18.33 -3.89
C LEU A 129 104.50 19.00 -3.06
N ARG A 130 104.81 20.13 -2.40
CA ARG A 130 103.83 20.91 -1.61
C ARG A 130 102.66 21.36 -2.49
N ASP A 131 102.94 21.90 -3.67
CA ASP A 131 101.91 22.34 -4.61
C ASP A 131 101.04 21.16 -5.11
N ALA A 132 101.65 20.00 -5.36
CA ALA A 132 100.94 18.80 -5.76
C ALA A 132 100.04 18.26 -4.62
N THR A 133 100.52 18.25 -3.38
CA THR A 133 99.74 17.85 -2.20
C THR A 133 98.55 18.77 -1.99
N VAL A 134 98.74 20.09 -2.06
CA VAL A 134 97.63 21.06 -1.94
C VAL A 134 96.61 20.84 -3.06
N ARG A 135 97.06 20.62 -4.32
CA ARG A 135 96.15 20.31 -5.43
C ARG A 135 95.38 19.02 -5.18
N GLN A 136 96.04 17.97 -4.71
CA GLN A 136 95.40 16.70 -4.38
C GLN A 136 94.33 16.89 -3.32
N GLU A 137 94.64 17.53 -2.19
CA GLU A 137 93.68 17.80 -1.12
C GLU A 137 92.48 18.61 -1.60
N THR A 138 92.70 19.62 -2.45
CA THR A 138 91.60 20.42 -3.01
C THR A 138 90.69 19.61 -3.94
N LEU A 139 91.26 18.70 -4.75
CA LEU A 139 90.51 17.83 -5.64
C LEU A 139 89.75 16.76 -4.86
N GLU A 140 90.36 16.15 -3.85
CA GLU A 140 89.70 15.19 -2.95
C GLU A 140 88.53 15.84 -2.21
N ALA A 141 88.72 17.06 -1.69
CA ALA A 141 87.64 17.79 -1.04
C ALA A 141 86.52 18.16 -2.03
N ALA A 142 86.85 18.48 -3.29
CA ALA A 142 85.86 18.74 -4.33
C ALA A 142 85.08 17.47 -4.73
N LEU A 143 85.77 16.34 -4.85
CA LEU A 143 85.19 15.03 -5.14
C LEU A 143 84.23 14.63 -4.02
N ALA A 144 84.65 14.69 -2.76
CA ALA A 144 83.80 14.38 -1.61
C ALA A 144 82.52 15.24 -1.58
N ARG A 145 82.64 16.55 -1.83
CA ARG A 145 81.46 17.43 -1.94
C ARG A 145 80.53 17.03 -3.08
N SER A 146 81.08 16.61 -4.22
CA SER A 146 80.31 16.16 -5.37
C SER A 146 79.60 14.83 -5.09
N GLU A 147 80.27 13.88 -4.44
CA GLU A 147 79.72 12.59 -4.03
C GLU A 147 78.56 12.78 -3.06
N THR A 148 78.74 13.57 -2.00
CA THR A 148 77.66 13.90 -1.06
C THR A 148 76.47 14.57 -1.77
N ARG A 149 76.73 15.48 -2.72
CA ARG A 149 75.65 16.10 -3.51
C ARG A 149 74.93 15.08 -4.38
N ASN A 150 75.65 14.13 -4.96
CA ASN A 150 75.06 13.07 -5.79
C ASN A 150 74.19 12.13 -4.95
N GLU A 151 74.67 11.71 -3.78
CA GLU A 151 73.90 10.90 -2.82
C GLU A 151 72.61 11.62 -2.40
N GLN A 152 72.67 12.92 -2.11
CA GLN A 152 71.48 13.73 -1.78
C GLN A 152 70.49 13.81 -2.95
N LEU A 153 70.99 13.97 -4.18
CA LEU A 153 70.14 13.99 -5.37
C LEU A 153 69.52 12.62 -5.63
N GLN A 154 70.27 11.53 -5.47
CA GLN A 154 69.76 10.17 -5.58
C GLN A 154 68.68 9.88 -4.54
N ALA A 155 68.90 10.27 -3.28
CA ALA A 155 67.90 10.13 -2.22
C ALA A 155 66.61 10.92 -2.54
N ARG A 156 66.74 12.11 -3.14
CA ARG A 156 65.58 12.91 -3.57
C ARG A 156 64.86 12.31 -4.77
N VAL A 157 65.60 11.72 -5.72
CA VAL A 157 65.00 11.00 -6.85
C VAL A 157 64.22 9.80 -6.37
N THR A 158 64.78 8.97 -5.48
CA THR A 158 64.08 7.81 -4.94
C THR A 158 62.85 8.21 -4.11
N GLU A 159 62.92 9.30 -3.33
CA GLU A 159 61.76 9.85 -2.64
C GLU A 159 60.66 10.27 -3.61
N LEU A 160 61.02 10.99 -4.68
CA LEU A 160 60.08 11.42 -5.71
C LEU A 160 59.47 10.23 -6.48
N GLU A 161 60.24 9.18 -6.76
CA GLU A 161 59.75 7.95 -7.39
C GLU A 161 58.74 7.23 -6.49
N VAL A 162 59.00 7.14 -5.18
CA VAL A 162 58.07 6.57 -4.21
C VAL A 162 56.79 7.41 -4.12
N GLN A 163 56.92 8.75 -4.06
CA GLN A 163 55.76 9.65 -4.07
C GLN A 163 54.93 9.48 -5.35
N LEU A 164 55.56 9.40 -6.52
CA LEU A 164 54.88 9.19 -7.80
C LEU A 164 54.19 7.81 -7.85
N ALA A 165 54.84 6.75 -7.37
CA ALA A 165 54.24 5.43 -7.27
C ALA A 165 53.02 5.42 -6.33
N SER A 166 53.09 6.14 -5.21
CA SER A 166 51.95 6.30 -4.29
C SER A 166 50.81 7.09 -4.92
N GLN A 167 51.10 8.18 -5.64
CA GLN A 167 50.08 8.99 -6.30
C GLN A 167 49.41 8.24 -7.44
N THR A 168 50.16 7.46 -8.23
CA THR A 168 49.61 6.66 -9.32
C THR A 168 48.72 5.53 -8.80
N THR A 169 49.11 4.85 -7.71
CA THR A 169 48.27 3.83 -7.05
C THR A 169 47.03 4.43 -6.38
N HIS A 170 47.14 5.57 -5.71
CA HIS A 170 45.96 6.29 -5.19
C HIS A 170 45.05 6.78 -6.32
N GLY A 171 45.64 7.28 -7.41
CA GLY A 171 44.90 7.71 -8.60
C GLY A 171 44.10 6.58 -9.23
N SER A 172 44.72 5.42 -9.46
CA SER A 172 44.03 4.26 -10.04
C SER A 172 42.97 3.66 -9.11
N ALA A 173 43.22 3.64 -7.79
CA ALA A 173 42.23 3.20 -6.80
C ALA A 173 41.02 4.15 -6.77
N ASN A 174 41.25 5.47 -6.83
CA ASN A 174 40.19 6.46 -6.88
C ASN A 174 39.39 6.36 -8.18
N GLU A 175 40.07 6.18 -9.32
CA GLU A 175 39.41 5.97 -10.62
C GLU A 175 38.55 4.71 -10.63
N ALA A 176 39.05 3.58 -10.11
CA ALA A 176 38.28 2.36 -9.97
C ALA A 176 37.05 2.55 -9.04
N THR A 177 37.22 3.30 -7.95
CA THR A 177 36.11 3.63 -7.04
C THR A 177 35.08 4.55 -7.72
N LEU A 178 35.52 5.51 -8.52
CA LEU A 178 34.63 6.36 -9.32
C LEU A 178 33.85 5.55 -10.35
N LEU A 179 34.51 4.67 -11.11
CA LEU A 179 33.85 3.82 -12.11
C LEU A 179 32.80 2.89 -11.48
N THR A 180 33.12 2.29 -10.34
CA THR A 180 32.17 1.43 -9.61
C THR A 180 30.98 2.21 -9.05
N THR A 181 31.21 3.41 -8.49
CA THR A 181 30.12 4.27 -7.99
C THR A 181 29.25 4.81 -9.12
N VAL A 182 29.82 5.19 -10.26
CA VAL A 182 29.08 5.58 -11.47
C VAL A 182 28.21 4.41 -11.96
N GLY A 183 28.79 3.21 -12.10
CA GLY A 183 28.04 2.03 -12.50
C GLY A 183 26.88 1.70 -11.55
N ARG A 184 27.07 1.84 -10.24
CA ARG A 184 25.99 1.69 -9.24
C ARG A 184 24.90 2.75 -9.44
N LEU A 185 25.26 4.02 -9.60
CA LEU A 185 24.29 5.11 -9.79
C LEU A 185 23.52 4.95 -11.10
N GLU A 186 24.16 4.49 -12.18
CA GLU A 186 23.49 4.18 -13.43
C GLU A 186 22.45 3.07 -13.27
N GLN A 187 22.79 2.00 -12.53
CA GLN A 187 21.85 0.93 -12.19
C GLN A 187 20.67 1.44 -11.32
N GLU A 188 20.95 2.30 -10.34
CA GLU A 188 19.92 2.95 -9.51
C GLU A 188 18.99 3.84 -10.35
N VAL A 189 19.52 4.58 -11.32
CA VAL A 189 18.71 5.38 -12.24
C VAL A 189 17.84 4.50 -13.12
N VAL A 190 18.37 3.40 -13.67
CA VAL A 190 17.60 2.47 -14.50
C VAL A 190 16.47 1.82 -13.68
N THR A 191 16.77 1.37 -12.46
CA THR A 191 15.76 0.75 -11.57
C THR A 191 14.73 1.77 -11.07
N ALA A 192 15.12 3.01 -10.79
CA ALA A 192 14.17 4.07 -10.45
C ALA A 192 13.26 4.42 -11.62
N LYS A 193 13.80 4.52 -12.84
CA LYS A 193 13.02 4.75 -14.07
C LYS A 193 12.00 3.63 -14.30
N SER A 194 12.42 2.37 -14.22
CA SER A 194 11.49 1.25 -14.42
C SER A 194 10.36 1.22 -13.37
N ARG A 195 10.65 1.60 -12.12
CA ARG A 195 9.63 1.77 -11.08
C ARG A 195 8.66 2.90 -11.40
N ILE A 196 9.16 4.05 -11.86
CA ILE A 196 8.31 5.18 -12.28
C ILE A 196 7.40 4.76 -13.44
N ASP A 197 7.93 4.08 -14.45
CA ASP A 197 7.15 3.61 -15.59
C ASP A 197 6.06 2.61 -15.15
N ALA A 198 6.39 1.68 -14.23
CA ALA A 198 5.42 0.76 -13.65
C ALA A 198 4.31 1.49 -12.88
N GLU A 199 4.65 2.45 -12.03
CA GLU A 199 3.67 3.27 -11.30
C GLU A 199 2.82 4.13 -12.25
N GLN A 200 3.40 4.66 -13.32
CA GLN A 200 2.66 5.44 -14.33
C GLN A 200 1.64 4.56 -15.07
N THR A 201 2.04 3.35 -15.47
CA THR A 201 1.12 2.41 -16.13
C THR A 201 0.00 1.96 -15.19
N GLN A 202 0.31 1.69 -13.92
CA GLN A 202 -0.70 1.37 -12.92
C GLN A 202 -1.67 2.54 -12.67
N ASN A 203 -1.16 3.78 -12.55
CA ASN A 203 -2.01 4.95 -12.40
C ASN A 203 -2.91 5.20 -13.62
N ALA A 204 -2.41 4.97 -14.84
CA ALA A 204 -3.23 5.03 -16.05
C ALA A 204 -4.37 4.00 -15.99
N ALA A 205 -4.08 2.75 -15.66
CA ALA A 205 -5.08 1.70 -15.52
C ALA A 205 -6.13 2.01 -14.43
N LEU A 206 -5.73 2.60 -13.31
CA LEU A 206 -6.65 3.03 -12.25
C LEU A 206 -7.56 4.18 -12.72
N ARG A 207 -7.03 5.14 -13.48
CA ARG A 207 -7.84 6.22 -14.07
C ARG A 207 -8.86 5.67 -15.05
N ASP A 208 -8.46 4.80 -15.96
CA ASP A 208 -9.37 4.13 -16.90
C ASP A 208 -10.48 3.36 -16.13
N ARG A 209 -10.12 2.70 -15.02
CA ARG A 209 -11.10 1.99 -14.19
C ARG A 209 -12.08 2.93 -13.49
N ILE A 210 -11.61 4.08 -13.01
CA ILE A 210 -12.46 5.13 -12.43
C ILE A 210 -13.43 5.65 -13.48
N ASP A 211 -12.97 5.93 -14.70
CA ASP A 211 -13.81 6.44 -15.78
C ASP A 211 -14.90 5.43 -16.15
N VAL A 212 -14.56 4.14 -16.25
CA VAL A 212 -15.54 3.06 -16.47
C VAL A 212 -16.56 3.00 -15.33
N LEU A 213 -16.13 3.03 -14.07
CA LEU A 213 -17.04 3.00 -12.93
C LEU A 213 -17.94 4.24 -12.85
N GLN A 214 -17.42 5.41 -13.22
CA GLN A 214 -18.21 6.64 -13.29
C GLN A 214 -19.28 6.55 -14.39
N ALA A 215 -18.93 6.03 -15.57
CA ALA A 215 -19.89 5.78 -16.64
C ALA A 215 -20.96 4.76 -16.23
N GLU A 216 -20.58 3.65 -15.59
CA GLU A 216 -21.52 2.66 -15.05
C GLU A 216 -22.45 3.25 -13.99
N LEU A 217 -21.91 4.08 -13.08
CA LEU A 217 -22.71 4.77 -12.07
C LEU A 217 -23.70 5.74 -12.70
N GLN A 218 -23.26 6.57 -13.66
CA GLN A 218 -24.15 7.47 -14.41
C GLN A 218 -25.27 6.69 -15.09
N GLN A 219 -24.95 5.65 -15.85
CA GLN A 219 -25.94 4.80 -16.52
C GLN A 219 -26.94 4.17 -15.54
N ARG A 220 -26.45 3.63 -14.41
CA ARG A 220 -27.34 3.06 -13.37
C ARG A 220 -28.22 4.13 -12.75
N THR A 221 -27.69 5.31 -12.43
CA THR A 221 -28.49 6.40 -11.87
C THR A 221 -29.57 6.90 -12.82
N GLU A 222 -29.26 7.02 -14.12
CA GLU A 222 -30.24 7.34 -15.16
C GLU A 222 -31.31 6.25 -15.27
N HIS A 223 -30.89 4.98 -15.27
CA HIS A 223 -31.80 3.85 -15.32
C HIS A 223 -32.75 3.82 -14.11
N TYR A 224 -32.22 3.98 -12.88
CA TYR A 224 -33.05 4.03 -11.68
C TYR A 224 -33.97 5.24 -11.66
N ALA A 225 -33.50 6.42 -12.08
CA ALA A 225 -34.34 7.60 -12.19
C ALA A 225 -35.50 7.37 -13.17
N GLN A 226 -35.24 6.70 -14.29
CA GLN A 226 -36.28 6.34 -15.25
C GLN A 226 -37.25 5.30 -14.69
N GLN A 227 -36.76 4.24 -14.03
CA GLN A 227 -37.62 3.26 -13.36
C GLN A 227 -38.53 3.91 -12.31
N ILE A 228 -38.01 4.83 -11.49
CA ILE A 228 -38.80 5.55 -10.50
C ILE A 228 -39.87 6.42 -11.19
N LYS A 229 -39.50 7.16 -12.25
CA LYS A 229 -40.48 7.95 -13.02
C LYS A 229 -41.59 7.08 -13.59
N ASP A 230 -41.25 5.94 -14.19
CA ASP A 230 -42.22 5.02 -14.79
C ASP A 230 -43.12 4.39 -13.72
N ALA A 231 -42.55 3.96 -12.58
CA ALA A 231 -43.32 3.41 -11.46
C ALA A 231 -44.27 4.45 -10.84
N VAL A 232 -43.83 5.70 -10.69
CA VAL A 232 -44.68 6.80 -10.21
C VAL A 232 -45.80 7.10 -11.22
N ALA A 233 -45.48 7.17 -12.52
CA ALA A 233 -46.49 7.38 -13.55
C ALA A 233 -47.55 6.26 -13.59
N GLU A 234 -47.13 5.01 -13.42
CA GLU A 234 -48.04 3.87 -13.36
C GLU A 234 -48.89 3.88 -12.08
N ALA A 235 -48.28 4.19 -10.93
CA ALA A 235 -49.03 4.38 -9.68
C ALA A 235 -50.07 5.50 -9.82
N GLU A 236 -49.70 6.63 -10.44
CA GLU A 236 -50.64 7.72 -10.74
C GLU A 236 -51.78 7.26 -11.65
N ARG A 237 -51.49 6.49 -12.70
CA ARG A 237 -52.52 5.94 -13.62
C ARG A 237 -53.51 5.03 -12.90
N ARG A 238 -53.06 4.25 -11.92
CA ARG A 238 -53.92 3.37 -11.11
C ARG A 238 -54.70 4.12 -10.04
N VAL A 239 -54.08 5.11 -9.38
CA VAL A 239 -54.68 5.84 -8.27
C VAL A 239 -55.69 6.89 -8.75
N LYS A 240 -55.44 7.59 -9.86
CA LYS A 240 -56.35 8.64 -10.36
C LYS A 240 -57.79 8.13 -10.58
N PRO A 241 -58.05 7.01 -11.28
CA PRO A 241 -59.40 6.45 -11.41
C PRO A 241 -60.00 6.04 -10.07
N MET A 242 -59.23 5.40 -9.18
CA MET A 242 -59.71 5.00 -7.86
C MET A 242 -60.11 6.22 -7.01
N LEU A 243 -59.40 7.34 -7.11
CA LEU A 243 -59.77 8.59 -6.43
C LEU A 243 -61.08 9.16 -6.98
N VAL A 244 -61.27 9.13 -8.30
CA VAL A 244 -62.53 9.55 -8.95
C VAL A 244 -63.69 8.63 -8.52
N GLU A 245 -63.48 7.31 -8.50
CA GLU A 245 -64.44 6.34 -8.00
C GLU A 245 -64.76 6.59 -6.52
N LEU A 246 -63.76 6.82 -5.68
CA LEU A 246 -63.96 7.15 -4.27
C LEU A 246 -64.78 8.43 -4.09
N ASP A 247 -64.53 9.47 -4.88
CA ASP A 247 -65.31 10.71 -4.83
C ASP A 247 -66.76 10.49 -5.32
N SER A 248 -66.96 9.66 -6.34
CA SER A 248 -68.31 9.27 -6.78
C SER A 248 -69.06 8.45 -5.72
N LEU A 249 -68.37 7.52 -5.03
CA LEU A 249 -68.91 6.75 -3.92
C LEU A 249 -69.21 7.64 -2.71
N ARG A 250 -68.35 8.61 -2.41
CA ARG A 250 -68.60 9.62 -1.36
C ARG A 250 -69.82 10.47 -1.70
N SER A 251 -69.97 10.88 -2.95
CA SER A 251 -71.16 11.59 -3.44
C SER A 251 -72.43 10.73 -3.32
N MET A 252 -72.39 9.48 -3.78
CA MET A 252 -73.50 8.52 -3.64
C MET A 252 -73.84 8.22 -2.17
N ALA A 253 -72.84 8.08 -1.30
CA ALA A 253 -73.05 7.89 0.13
C ALA A 253 -73.70 9.12 0.77
N SER A 254 -73.29 10.33 0.36
CA SER A 254 -73.91 11.58 0.80
C SER A 254 -75.38 11.67 0.37
N THR A 255 -75.68 11.36 -0.90
CA THR A 255 -77.07 11.35 -1.39
C THR A 255 -77.90 10.26 -0.71
N TYR A 256 -77.36 9.05 -0.52
CA TYR A 256 -78.03 7.98 0.22
C TYR A 256 -78.31 8.37 1.67
N GLN A 257 -77.34 8.97 2.37
CA GLN A 257 -77.54 9.48 3.73
C GLN A 257 -78.61 10.57 3.78
N SER A 258 -78.64 11.49 2.81
CA SER A 258 -79.69 12.51 2.73
C SER A 258 -81.07 11.89 2.47
N GLY A 259 -81.16 10.92 1.57
CA GLY A 259 -82.39 10.17 1.30
C GLY A 259 -82.85 9.37 2.51
N LEU A 260 -81.94 8.77 3.27
CA LEU A 260 -82.26 8.06 4.52
C LEU A 260 -82.83 9.03 5.58
N ARG A 261 -82.26 10.23 5.72
CA ARG A 261 -82.80 11.27 6.61
C ARG A 261 -84.19 11.71 6.18
N ASP A 262 -84.45 11.84 4.87
CA ASP A 262 -85.76 12.19 4.35
C ASP A 262 -86.79 11.07 4.55
N VAL A 263 -86.39 9.80 4.40
CA VAL A 263 -87.23 8.64 4.74
C VAL A 263 -87.52 8.63 6.23
N GLN A 264 -86.53 8.81 7.10
CA GLN A 264 -86.72 8.89 8.55
C GLN A 264 -87.64 10.05 8.95
N ARG A 265 -87.55 11.21 8.27
CA ARG A 265 -88.50 12.32 8.47
C ARG A 265 -89.92 11.92 8.07
N LYS A 266 -90.11 11.30 6.91
CA LYS A 266 -91.43 10.80 6.48
C LYS A 266 -91.97 9.73 7.42
N GLU A 267 -91.13 8.80 7.88
CA GLU A 267 -91.51 7.80 8.89
C GLU A 267 -91.94 8.45 10.21
N PHE A 268 -91.22 9.48 10.67
CA PHE A 268 -91.61 10.25 11.85
C PHE A 268 -92.97 10.95 11.64
N ASP A 269 -93.18 11.57 10.49
CA ASP A 269 -94.47 12.19 10.13
C ASP A 269 -95.59 11.13 10.07
N PHE A 270 -95.33 9.94 9.51
CA PHE A 270 -96.29 8.83 9.50
C PHE A 270 -96.60 8.31 10.91
N LEU A 271 -95.59 8.17 11.77
CA LEU A 271 -95.76 7.82 13.19
C LEU A 271 -96.61 8.87 13.91
N GLN A 272 -96.38 10.15 13.63
CA GLN A 272 -97.18 11.24 14.20
C GLN A 272 -98.63 11.16 13.71
N GLN A 273 -98.87 10.90 12.42
CA GLN A 273 -100.20 10.68 11.86
C GLN A 273 -100.90 9.47 12.50
N LEU A 274 -100.19 8.35 12.69
CA LEU A 274 -100.68 7.16 13.38
C LEU A 274 -101.04 7.45 14.84
N SER A 275 -100.21 8.20 15.56
CA SER A 275 -100.52 8.62 16.94
C SER A 275 -101.76 9.50 17.01
N ALA A 276 -101.93 10.42 16.05
CA ALA A 276 -103.10 11.28 15.96
C ALA A 276 -104.36 10.52 15.55
N ALA A 277 -104.24 9.48 14.72
CA ALA A 277 -105.33 8.58 14.37
C ALA A 277 -105.72 7.69 15.55
N LYS A 278 -104.74 7.14 16.29
CA LYS A 278 -104.98 6.38 17.52
C LYS A 278 -105.69 7.21 18.58
N ALA A 279 -105.24 8.45 18.82
CA ALA A 279 -105.91 9.36 19.75
C ALA A 279 -107.33 9.79 19.31
N ARG A 280 -107.68 9.65 18.02
CA ARG A 280 -109.07 9.80 17.55
C ARG A 280 -109.88 8.53 17.79
N ALA A 281 -109.28 7.36 17.55
CA ALA A 281 -109.91 6.06 17.85
C ALA A 281 -110.20 5.91 19.34
N ASP A 282 -109.24 6.21 20.22
CA ASP A 282 -109.42 6.14 21.68
C ASP A 282 -110.54 7.09 22.17
N ARG A 283 -110.72 8.26 21.51
CA ARG A 283 -111.84 9.18 21.78
C ARG A 283 -113.19 8.63 21.35
N LEU A 284 -113.25 7.95 20.21
CA LEU A 284 -114.48 7.30 19.73
C LEU A 284 -114.86 6.11 20.63
N ASP A 285 -113.88 5.33 21.11
CA ASP A 285 -114.11 4.25 22.06
C ASP A 285 -114.68 4.76 23.39
N GLU A 286 -114.20 5.90 23.89
CA GLU A 286 -114.74 6.51 25.10
C GLU A 286 -116.17 7.03 24.89
N GLN A 287 -116.46 7.60 23.72
CA GLN A 287 -117.83 7.97 23.34
C GLN A 287 -118.77 6.76 23.29
N LEU A 288 -118.32 5.62 22.72
CA LEU A 288 -119.08 4.38 22.68
C LEU A 288 -119.36 3.82 24.08
N ARG A 289 -118.40 3.92 25.01
CA ARG A 289 -118.63 3.54 26.42
C ARG A 289 -119.68 4.42 27.08
N SER A 290 -119.57 5.73 26.93
CA SER A 290 -120.55 6.67 27.52
C SER A 290 -121.97 6.44 27.00
N GLN A 291 -122.13 6.19 25.69
CA GLN A 291 -123.44 5.84 25.10
C GLN A 291 -123.94 4.46 25.54
N GLY A 292 -123.05 3.52 25.84
CA GLY A 292 -123.39 2.22 26.43
C GLY A 292 -123.97 2.35 27.85
N ASP A 293 -123.35 3.18 28.69
CA ASP A 293 -123.80 3.42 30.06
C ASP A 293 -125.17 4.15 30.11
N GLU A 294 -125.44 5.04 29.15
CA GLU A 294 -126.75 5.69 28.94
C GLU A 294 -127.86 4.69 28.54
N LEU A 295 -127.53 3.69 27.72
CA LEU A 295 -128.46 2.63 27.33
C LEU A 295 -128.80 1.68 28.48
N GLU A 296 -127.82 1.36 29.34
CA GLU A 296 -128.06 0.54 30.53
C GLU A 296 -128.95 1.22 31.56
N THR A 297 -128.81 2.53 31.74
CA THR A 297 -129.66 3.31 32.66
C THR A 297 -131.09 3.39 32.15
N ALA A 298 -131.30 3.66 30.85
CA ALA A 298 -132.63 3.69 30.24
C ALA A 298 -133.35 2.32 30.29
N THR A 299 -132.63 1.20 30.21
CA THR A 299 -133.23 -0.14 30.30
C THR A 299 -133.65 -0.52 31.72
N ARG A 300 -132.94 -0.04 32.76
CA ARG A 300 -133.32 -0.26 34.17
C ARG A 300 -134.61 0.48 34.53
N GLU A 301 -134.79 1.72 34.06
CA GLU A 301 -136.01 2.51 34.30
C GLU A 301 -137.27 1.88 33.69
N ARG A 302 -137.16 1.33 32.46
CA ARG A 302 -138.26 0.64 31.79
C ARG A 302 -138.72 -0.63 32.52
N ASN A 303 -137.79 -1.36 33.12
CA ASN A 303 -138.12 -2.61 33.83
C ASN A 303 -138.77 -2.33 35.20
N ALA A 304 -138.44 -1.22 35.87
CA ALA A 304 -139.07 -0.82 37.14
C ALA A 304 -140.56 -0.44 36.98
N LEU A 305 -140.93 0.22 35.88
CA LEU A 305 -142.32 0.63 35.61
C LEU A 305 -143.26 -0.56 35.32
N ARG A 306 -142.74 -1.68 34.79
CA ARG A 306 -143.54 -2.89 34.51
C ARG A 306 -143.86 -3.74 35.75
N ALA A 307 -143.14 -3.57 36.85
CA ALA A 307 -143.36 -4.38 38.07
C ALA A 307 -144.55 -3.89 38.92
N ASN A 308 -144.99 -2.63 38.77
CA ASN A 308 -146.02 -2.03 39.63
C ASN A 308 -147.48 -2.25 39.18
N GLN A 309 -147.76 -3.08 38.17
CA GLN A 309 -149.10 -3.24 37.57
C GLN A 309 -149.66 -4.68 37.52
N ARG A 310 -149.34 -5.57 38.49
CA ARG A 310 -149.95 -6.93 38.55
C ARG A 310 -150.80 -7.17 39.80
N MET A 311 -151.98 -7.79 39.62
CA MET A 311 -152.95 -8.15 40.67
C MET A 311 -152.50 -9.39 41.46
N ASN A 312 -152.85 -9.46 42.75
CA ASN A 312 -152.32 -10.46 43.69
C ASN A 312 -152.88 -11.89 43.40
N PRO A 313 -152.02 -12.91 43.19
CA PRO A 313 -152.40 -14.25 42.71
C PRO A 313 -153.37 -15.04 43.61
N GLU A 314 -153.45 -14.73 44.91
CA GLU A 314 -154.40 -15.39 45.82
C GLU A 314 -155.87 -14.98 45.55
N ILE A 315 -156.08 -13.76 45.06
CA ILE A 315 -157.42 -13.26 44.72
C ILE A 315 -157.90 -13.92 43.42
N ALA A 316 -156.99 -14.16 42.46
CA ALA A 316 -157.29 -14.83 41.20
C ALA A 316 -157.77 -16.28 41.39
N THR A 317 -157.19 -17.01 42.36
CA THR A 317 -157.57 -18.40 42.65
C THR A 317 -158.91 -18.53 43.35
N LEU A 318 -159.27 -17.58 44.23
CA LEU A 318 -160.59 -17.56 44.88
C LEU A 318 -161.72 -17.34 43.87
N ILE A 319 -161.52 -16.42 42.92
CA ILE A 319 -162.53 -16.04 41.92
C ILE A 319 -162.79 -17.20 40.95
N ARG A 320 -161.76 -17.97 40.57
CA ARG A 320 -161.91 -19.18 39.74
C ARG A 320 -162.77 -20.25 40.41
N ARG A 321 -162.58 -20.53 41.70
CA ARG A 321 -163.42 -21.48 42.46
C ARG A 321 -164.89 -21.04 42.55
N LEU A 322 -165.15 -19.74 42.67
CA LEU A 322 -166.51 -19.21 42.70
C LEU A 322 -167.21 -19.38 41.33
N ALA A 323 -166.45 -19.28 40.24
CA ALA A 323 -166.94 -19.53 38.88
C ALA A 323 -167.34 -21.01 38.67
N GLU A 324 -166.48 -21.95 39.07
CA GLU A 324 -166.73 -23.39 38.93
C GLU A 324 -167.94 -23.89 39.75
N THR A 325 -168.29 -23.20 40.84
CA THR A 325 -169.44 -23.54 41.70
C THR A 325 -170.74 -22.87 41.28
N GLY A 326 -170.77 -22.19 40.13
CA GLY A 326 -171.96 -21.57 39.53
C GLY A 326 -172.49 -20.35 40.31
N LYS A 327 -171.64 -19.68 41.10
CA LYS A 327 -172.03 -18.56 41.96
C LYS A 327 -171.69 -17.17 41.43
N LEU A 328 -171.19 -17.08 40.19
CA LEU A 328 -170.94 -15.82 39.51
C LEU A 328 -172.10 -15.50 38.57
N ASP A 329 -172.61 -14.27 38.67
CA ASP A 329 -173.58 -13.72 37.73
C ASP A 329 -172.87 -13.07 36.51
N ALA A 330 -173.64 -12.72 35.49
CA ALA A 330 -173.11 -12.14 34.25
C ALA A 330 -172.37 -10.80 34.49
N ASP A 331 -172.81 -10.00 35.46
CA ASP A 331 -172.15 -8.73 35.80
C ASP A 331 -170.74 -8.98 36.39
N ALA A 332 -170.57 -10.01 37.24
CA ALA A 332 -169.27 -10.35 37.80
C ALA A 332 -168.23 -10.74 36.75
N PHE A 333 -168.64 -11.41 35.66
CA PHE A 333 -167.73 -11.76 34.56
C PHE A 333 -167.26 -10.53 33.77
N SER A 334 -168.14 -9.56 33.54
CA SER A 334 -167.78 -8.34 32.79
C SER A 334 -166.70 -7.49 33.48
N VAL A 335 -166.69 -7.45 34.81
CA VAL A 335 -165.77 -6.60 35.58
C VAL A 335 -164.39 -7.23 35.75
N ILE A 336 -164.33 -8.55 35.94
CA ILE A 336 -163.09 -9.23 36.34
C ILE A 336 -162.48 -10.03 35.20
N GLY A 337 -163.29 -10.40 34.19
CA GLY A 337 -162.90 -11.29 33.10
C GLY A 337 -161.57 -10.94 32.44
N THR A 338 -161.42 -9.72 31.92
CA THR A 338 -160.22 -9.29 31.18
C THR A 338 -158.94 -9.27 32.02
N THR A 339 -159.05 -9.03 33.32
CA THR A 339 -157.89 -9.03 34.22
C THR A 339 -157.34 -10.43 34.52
N LEU A 340 -158.16 -11.48 34.30
CA LEU A 340 -157.79 -12.87 34.52
C LEU A 340 -157.43 -13.61 33.22
N ASP A 341 -157.59 -12.98 32.06
CA ASP A 341 -157.38 -13.63 30.76
C ASP A 341 -155.95 -14.17 30.57
N HIS A 342 -154.93 -13.45 31.05
CA HIS A 342 -153.53 -13.91 30.98
C HIS A 342 -153.20 -15.09 31.90
N GLU A 343 -153.96 -15.26 32.99
CA GLU A 343 -153.72 -16.31 33.98
C GLU A 343 -154.66 -17.51 33.81
N THR A 344 -155.60 -17.46 32.85
CA THR A 344 -156.58 -18.51 32.63
C THR A 344 -156.13 -19.45 31.51
N PRO A 345 -155.69 -20.68 31.84
CA PRO A 345 -155.37 -21.67 30.81
C PRO A 345 -156.65 -22.14 30.12
N VAL A 346 -156.53 -22.51 28.84
CA VAL A 346 -157.61 -23.23 28.13
C VAL A 346 -157.67 -24.66 28.70
N PRO A 347 -158.86 -25.23 28.95
CA PRO A 347 -158.97 -26.61 29.44
C PRO A 347 -158.33 -27.59 28.46
N ASN A 348 -157.63 -28.61 28.93
CA ASN A 348 -156.97 -29.56 28.05
C ASN A 348 -157.89 -30.69 27.56
N GLN A 349 -159.15 -30.76 28.02
CA GLN A 349 -160.11 -31.81 27.67
C GLN A 349 -161.52 -31.24 27.60
N CYS A 350 -162.30 -31.70 26.62
CA CYS A 350 -163.71 -31.37 26.48
C CYS A 350 -164.55 -32.11 27.53
N PRO A 351 -165.56 -31.46 28.13
CA PRO A 351 -166.46 -32.14 29.07
C PRO A 351 -167.38 -33.21 28.41
N HIS A 352 -167.51 -33.22 27.08
CA HIS A 352 -168.44 -34.11 26.34
C HIS A 352 -167.78 -35.27 25.60
N CYS A 353 -166.52 -35.13 25.20
CA CYS A 353 -165.76 -36.16 24.47
C CYS A 353 -164.27 -36.10 24.86
N ASP A 354 -163.47 -37.05 24.42
CA ASP A 354 -162.02 -37.09 24.68
C ASP A 354 -161.18 -36.08 23.84
N GLY A 355 -161.84 -35.13 23.18
CA GLY A 355 -161.19 -34.12 22.32
C GLY A 355 -160.60 -32.93 23.09
N GLU A 356 -159.53 -32.33 22.56
CA GLU A 356 -158.91 -31.11 23.12
C GLU A 356 -159.65 -29.85 22.61
N PRO A 357 -160.12 -28.94 23.49
CA PRO A 357 -160.81 -27.74 23.06
C PRO A 357 -159.83 -26.63 22.68
N GLU A 358 -160.15 -25.91 21.61
CA GLU A 358 -159.36 -24.79 21.12
C GLU A 358 -160.01 -23.46 21.49
N LEU A 359 -159.19 -22.46 21.81
CA LEU A 359 -159.63 -21.09 22.03
C LEU A 359 -159.41 -20.27 20.77
N SER A 360 -160.50 -19.83 20.14
CA SER A 360 -160.48 -18.81 19.10
C SER A 360 -160.71 -17.43 19.71
N HIS A 361 -160.13 -16.41 19.09
CA HIS A 361 -160.37 -15.01 19.42
C HIS A 361 -160.57 -14.23 18.13
N ASP A 362 -161.78 -13.71 17.95
CA ASP A 362 -162.15 -12.87 16.83
C ASP A 362 -162.78 -11.54 17.31
N GLU A 363 -163.24 -10.69 16.39
CA GLU A 363 -163.86 -9.40 16.76
C GLU A 363 -165.15 -9.56 17.58
N ALA A 364 -165.78 -10.75 17.57
CA ALA A 364 -166.99 -11.02 18.33
C ALA A 364 -166.69 -11.45 19.78
N GLY A 365 -165.48 -11.94 20.06
CA GLY A 365 -165.01 -12.27 21.41
C GLY A 365 -164.11 -13.52 21.45
N PHE A 366 -163.90 -14.02 22.67
CA PHE A 366 -163.24 -15.29 22.93
C PHE A 366 -164.27 -16.43 22.90
N GLU A 367 -164.01 -17.47 22.13
CA GLU A 367 -164.84 -18.66 22.06
C GLU A 367 -163.98 -19.90 22.32
N VAL A 368 -164.51 -20.82 23.12
CA VAL A 368 -163.88 -22.14 23.33
C VAL A 368 -164.79 -23.17 22.68
N SER A 369 -164.25 -23.89 21.70
CA SER A 369 -164.99 -24.90 20.94
C SER A 369 -164.22 -26.22 20.89
N CYS A 370 -164.94 -27.34 21.04
CA CYS A 370 -164.40 -28.67 20.81
C CYS A 370 -164.69 -29.11 19.37
N PRO A 371 -163.65 -29.31 18.53
CA PRO A 371 -163.84 -29.68 17.13
C PRO A 371 -164.39 -31.11 16.94
N GLU A 372 -164.33 -31.98 17.96
CA GLU A 372 -164.75 -33.39 17.82
C GLU A 372 -166.23 -33.66 18.10
N CYS A 373 -166.88 -32.90 18.99
CA CYS A 373 -168.29 -33.10 19.36
C CYS A 373 -169.17 -31.87 19.09
N GLU A 374 -168.62 -30.84 18.45
CA GLU A 374 -169.28 -29.56 18.15
C GLU A 374 -169.82 -28.82 19.40
N HIS A 375 -169.35 -29.18 20.60
CA HIS A 375 -169.67 -28.43 21.82
C HIS A 375 -168.89 -27.11 21.87
N ALA A 376 -169.57 -25.99 22.06
CA ALA A 376 -168.96 -24.67 22.13
C ALA A 376 -169.58 -23.83 23.25
N SER A 377 -168.78 -22.97 23.87
CA SER A 377 -169.29 -22.03 24.87
C SER A 377 -170.03 -20.84 24.27
N GLY A 378 -169.88 -20.59 22.97
CA GLY A 378 -170.26 -19.34 22.31
C GLY A 378 -169.21 -18.23 22.55
N SER A 379 -169.35 -17.11 21.84
CA SER A 379 -168.40 -15.99 21.93
C SER A 379 -168.68 -15.08 23.14
N TRP A 380 -167.66 -14.86 23.96
CA TRP A 380 -167.71 -14.07 25.20
C TRP A 380 -166.57 -13.03 25.26
N PRO A 381 -166.77 -11.87 25.90
CA PRO A 381 -165.79 -10.76 25.89
C PRO A 381 -164.49 -11.03 26.67
N SER A 382 -164.42 -12.12 27.42
CA SER A 382 -163.27 -12.49 28.25
C SER A 382 -162.91 -13.96 28.04
N ARG A 383 -161.61 -14.25 27.94
CA ARG A 383 -161.08 -15.62 27.91
C ARG A 383 -161.47 -16.39 29.18
N PHE A 384 -161.42 -15.75 30.34
CA PHE A 384 -161.86 -16.37 31.60
C PHE A 384 -163.34 -16.79 31.59
N GLU A 385 -164.21 -15.94 31.04
CA GLU A 385 -165.64 -16.23 30.89
C GLU A 385 -165.90 -17.34 29.88
N ALA A 386 -165.26 -17.28 28.70
CA ALA A 386 -165.41 -18.29 27.65
C ALA A 386 -165.02 -19.70 28.13
N VAL A 387 -163.96 -19.80 28.93
CA VAL A 387 -163.47 -21.08 29.51
C VAL A 387 -164.41 -21.61 30.59
N THR A 388 -164.96 -20.75 31.44
CA THR A 388 -165.86 -21.20 32.53
C THR A 388 -167.24 -21.62 32.03
N ARG A 389 -167.76 -20.95 30.98
CA ARG A 389 -169.00 -21.34 30.31
C ARG A 389 -168.84 -22.67 29.57
N PHE A 390 -167.71 -22.88 28.89
CA PHE A 390 -167.40 -24.15 28.22
C PHE A 390 -167.41 -25.35 29.19
N ALA A 391 -166.96 -25.15 30.43
CA ALA A 391 -166.92 -26.20 31.43
C ALA A 391 -168.27 -26.48 32.13
N THR A 392 -169.28 -25.61 31.99
CA THR A 392 -170.56 -25.70 32.75
C THR A 392 -171.80 -26.00 31.91
N THR A 393 -171.72 -25.95 30.58
CA THR A 393 -172.82 -26.28 29.66
C THR A 393 -173.07 -27.78 29.58
N ASP A 394 -173.82 -28.32 30.54
CA ASP A 394 -174.59 -29.54 30.33
C ASP A 394 -175.62 -29.78 31.43
N ARG A 395 -176.88 -30.00 31.05
CA ARG A 395 -177.89 -30.82 31.75
C ARG A 395 -179.28 -30.59 31.14
N HIS A 396 -179.61 -31.39 30.15
CA HIS A 396 -180.85 -32.15 30.18
C HIS A 396 -180.66 -33.54 29.56
#